data_AF-A0A352KRD2-F1
#
_entry.id   AF-A0A352KRD2-F1
#
_cell.length_a   1.000
_cell.length_b   1.000
_cell.length_c   1.000
_cell.angle_alpha   90.00
_cell.angle_beta   90.00
_cell.angle_gamma   90.00
#
_symmetry.space_group_name_H-M   'P 1'
#
loop_
_entity.id
_entity.type
_entity.pdbx_description
1 polymer ?
#
loop_
_entity_poly.entity_id
_entity_poly.type
_entity_poly.pdbx_seq_one_letter_code
_entity_poly.pdbx_strand_id
1 'polypeptide(L)'
;AVAREAYFIPEGTPLNVQLLQFQRRKRRMGLVIDEYGDILGLATLEDLLEEIVGEFTTDKADNIDEIFPQKDGSYLVDGGVDIKDLNQTLDVELPTDGPRTLSGLIIEILETIPEANISVLIDGYPIEILHTKDNMIKKARIQPNLRAKIISKRNRYSVPS
;
A
#
# COMPACT_ATOMS: atom_id res chain seq x y z
N ALA A 1 -22.52 0.08 -26.02
CA ALA A 1 -21.53 -0.32 -25.01
C ALA A 1 -21.02 -1.71 -25.35
N VAL A 2 -19.71 -1.93 -25.41
CA VAL A 2 -19.15 -3.27 -25.70
C VAL A 2 -18.60 -3.82 -24.39
N ALA A 3 -19.38 -4.68 -23.73
CA ALA A 3 -18.89 -5.43 -22.58
C ALA A 3 -17.95 -6.53 -23.09
N ARG A 4 -16.71 -6.56 -22.60
CA ARG A 4 -15.81 -7.69 -22.84
C ARG A 4 -16.29 -8.88 -22.00
N GLU A 5 -16.29 -10.05 -22.61
CA GLU A 5 -16.59 -11.31 -21.91
C GLU A 5 -15.69 -11.48 -20.69
N ALA A 6 -16.31 -11.91 -19.58
CA ALA A 6 -15.67 -12.14 -18.30
C ALA A 6 -14.63 -13.27 -18.42
N TYR A 7 -13.52 -13.13 -17.70
CA TYR A 7 -12.48 -14.13 -17.65
C TYR A 7 -12.44 -14.70 -16.23
N PHE A 8 -12.68 -16.01 -16.13
CA PHE A 8 -12.74 -16.73 -14.86
C PHE A 8 -11.45 -17.52 -14.62
N ILE A 9 -11.01 -17.54 -13.37
CA ILE A 9 -9.77 -18.17 -12.90
C ILE A 9 -10.16 -19.18 -11.82
N PRO A 10 -9.93 -20.49 -12.00
CA PRO A 10 -10.10 -21.46 -10.92
C PRO A 10 -9.17 -21.15 -9.74
N GLU A 11 -9.66 -21.19 -8.50
CA GLU A 11 -8.89 -20.88 -7.27
C GLU A 11 -7.57 -21.67 -7.20
N GLY A 12 -7.59 -22.95 -7.56
CA GLY A 12 -6.40 -23.82 -7.57
C GLY A 12 -5.42 -23.57 -8.71
N THR A 13 -5.57 -22.52 -9.53
CA THR A 13 -4.66 -22.24 -10.65
C THR A 13 -3.30 -21.79 -10.14
N PRO A 14 -2.19 -22.50 -10.44
CA PRO A 14 -0.86 -22.07 -10.02
C PRO A 14 -0.50 -20.69 -10.58
N LEU A 15 0.18 -19.88 -9.78
CA LEU A 15 0.45 -18.48 -10.10
C LEU A 15 1.19 -18.31 -11.44
N ASN A 16 2.24 -19.09 -11.67
CA ASN A 16 3.00 -19.08 -12.93
C ASN A 16 2.13 -19.43 -14.15
N VAL A 17 1.18 -20.35 -13.98
CA VAL A 17 0.21 -20.71 -15.03
C VAL A 17 -0.72 -19.53 -15.30
N GLN A 18 -1.23 -18.87 -14.24
CA GLN A 18 -2.14 -17.76 -14.38
C GLN A 18 -1.49 -16.52 -15.03
N LEU A 19 -0.23 -16.22 -14.71
CA LEU A 19 0.54 -15.18 -15.40
C LEU A 19 0.64 -15.45 -16.91
N LEU A 20 0.95 -16.68 -17.29
CA LEU A 20 1.03 -17.08 -18.69
C LEU A 20 -0.34 -16.98 -19.38
N GLN A 21 -1.44 -17.29 -18.68
CA GLN A 21 -2.80 -17.12 -19.21
C GLN A 21 -3.13 -15.64 -19.43
N PHE A 22 -2.80 -14.74 -18.49
CA PHE A 22 -2.96 -13.30 -18.66
C PHE A 22 -2.19 -12.79 -19.88
N GLN A 23 -0.93 -13.19 -20.04
CA GLN A 23 -0.12 -12.82 -21.20
C GLN A 23 -0.73 -13.33 -22.52
N ARG A 24 -1.06 -14.63 -22.59
CA ARG A 24 -1.62 -15.26 -23.80
C ARG A 24 -2.96 -14.65 -24.21
N ARG A 25 -3.84 -14.40 -23.24
CA ARG A 25 -5.19 -13.87 -23.48
C ARG A 25 -5.23 -12.34 -23.59
N LYS A 26 -4.10 -11.65 -23.38
CA LYS A 26 -4.00 -10.18 -23.29
C LYS A 26 -5.02 -9.62 -22.29
N ARG A 27 -5.14 -10.28 -21.14
CA ARG A 27 -5.99 -9.89 -20.01
C ARG A 27 -5.11 -9.45 -18.85
N ARG A 28 -5.60 -8.52 -18.04
CA ARG A 28 -4.91 -8.01 -16.84
C ARG A 28 -5.69 -8.27 -15.55
N MET A 29 -6.89 -8.82 -15.65
CA MET A 29 -7.76 -9.10 -14.52
C MET A 29 -8.70 -10.26 -14.83
N GLY A 30 -9.13 -10.98 -13.81
CA GLY A 30 -10.11 -12.06 -13.89
C GLY A 30 -10.80 -12.32 -12.55
N LEU A 31 -11.98 -12.91 -12.60
CA LEU A 31 -12.75 -13.30 -11.43
C LEU A 31 -12.31 -14.69 -10.98
N VAL A 32 -11.93 -14.81 -9.71
CA VAL A 32 -11.55 -16.08 -9.10
C VAL A 32 -12.81 -16.83 -8.69
N ILE A 33 -12.89 -18.11 -9.05
CA ILE A 33 -14.03 -18.97 -8.73
C ILE A 33 -13.58 -20.27 -8.06
N ASP A 34 -14.44 -20.84 -7.23
CA ASP A 34 -14.28 -22.18 -6.66
C ASP A 34 -14.72 -23.28 -7.65
N GLU A 35 -14.74 -24.55 -7.20
CA GLU A 35 -15.17 -25.70 -8.00
C GLU A 35 -16.67 -25.73 -8.30
N TYR A 36 -17.48 -25.00 -7.52
CA TYR A 36 -18.92 -24.91 -7.67
C TYR A 36 -19.33 -23.72 -8.55
N GLY A 37 -18.38 -22.84 -8.87
CA GLY A 37 -18.57 -21.66 -9.72
C GLY A 37 -18.89 -20.39 -8.95
N ASP A 38 -18.80 -20.40 -7.62
CA ASP A 38 -19.00 -19.22 -6.78
C ASP A 38 -17.80 -18.27 -6.88
N ILE A 39 -18.07 -16.96 -6.88
CA ILE A 39 -17.02 -15.93 -6.99
C ILE A 39 -16.36 -15.74 -5.63
N LEU A 40 -15.06 -15.99 -5.59
CA LEU A 40 -14.21 -15.77 -4.42
C LEU A 40 -13.60 -14.36 -4.41
N GLY A 41 -13.32 -13.79 -5.58
CA GLY A 41 -12.73 -12.46 -5.66
C GLY A 41 -12.24 -12.04 -7.04
N LEU A 42 -11.41 -11.00 -7.06
CA LEU A 42 -10.77 -10.44 -8.25
C LEU A 42 -9.27 -10.66 -8.16
N ALA A 43 -8.66 -11.19 -9.21
CA ALA A 43 -7.21 -11.24 -9.34
C ALA A 43 -6.74 -10.32 -10.47
N THR A 44 -5.69 -9.55 -10.22
CA THR A 44 -5.04 -8.70 -11.23
C THR A 44 -3.64 -9.20 -11.58
N LEU A 45 -3.14 -8.79 -12.74
CA LEU A 45 -1.76 -9.11 -13.15
C LEU A 45 -0.76 -8.53 -12.16
N GLU A 46 -1.04 -7.34 -11.63
CA GLU A 46 -0.26 -6.64 -10.64
C GLU A 46 -0.13 -7.45 -9.35
N ASP A 47 -1.24 -7.97 -8.82
CA ASP A 47 -1.23 -8.77 -7.58
C ASP A 47 -0.37 -10.04 -7.75
N LEU A 48 -0.45 -10.70 -8.91
CA LEU A 48 0.34 -11.91 -9.16
C LEU A 48 1.83 -11.61 -9.33
N LEU A 49 2.18 -10.47 -9.92
CA LEU A 49 3.58 -10.06 -10.03
C LEU A 49 4.15 -9.68 -8.66
N GLU A 50 3.36 -9.04 -7.79
CA GLU A 50 3.77 -8.72 -6.43
C GLU A 50 4.09 -9.97 -5.62
N GLU A 51 3.23 -10.99 -5.65
CA GLU A 51 3.50 -12.26 -4.92
C GLU A 51 4.81 -12.91 -5.36
N ILE A 52 5.09 -12.93 -6.67
CA ILE A 52 6.38 -13.43 -7.18
C ILE A 52 7.56 -12.60 -6.69
N VAL A 53 7.48 -11.28 -6.84
CA VAL A 53 8.58 -10.39 -6.49
C VAL A 53 8.83 -10.44 -4.98
N GLY A 54 7.78 -10.52 -4.16
CA GLY A 54 7.86 -10.66 -2.72
C GLY A 54 8.55 -11.94 -2.27
N GLU A 55 8.22 -13.09 -2.86
CA GLU A 55 8.86 -14.38 -2.53
C GLU A 55 10.39 -14.34 -2.80
N PHE A 56 10.83 -13.73 -3.91
CA PHE A 56 12.26 -13.61 -4.24
C PHE A 56 13.05 -12.69 -3.31
N THR A 57 12.39 -11.75 -2.63
CA THR A 57 13.05 -10.82 -1.69
C THR A 57 13.17 -11.34 -0.26
N THR A 58 12.73 -12.57 0.02
CA THR A 58 12.75 -13.15 1.38
C THR A 58 14.18 -13.50 1.84
N ASP A 59 15.12 -13.62 0.91
CA ASP A 59 16.54 -13.67 1.23
C ASP A 59 17.05 -12.23 1.38
N LYS A 60 17.49 -11.88 2.60
CA LYS A 60 17.98 -10.57 3.09
C LYS A 60 19.10 -9.89 2.26
N ALA A 61 19.40 -10.36 1.05
CA ALA A 61 20.50 -9.93 0.21
C ALA A 61 20.08 -9.04 -0.98
N ASP A 62 18.83 -9.12 -1.46
CA ASP A 62 18.33 -8.29 -2.57
C ASP A 62 17.29 -7.28 -2.05
N ASN A 63 17.77 -6.24 -1.35
CA ASN A 63 16.94 -5.14 -0.82
C ASN A 63 16.25 -4.37 -1.96
N ILE A 64 15.02 -4.75 -2.28
CA ILE A 64 14.03 -3.80 -2.79
C ILE A 64 13.74 -2.88 -1.61
N ASP A 65 14.28 -1.65 -1.61
CA ASP A 65 14.19 -0.74 -0.47
C ASP A 65 12.75 -0.62 0.06
N GLU A 66 12.48 -0.94 1.32
CA GLU A 66 11.11 -0.83 1.85
C GLU A 66 10.63 0.64 1.94
N ILE A 67 11.56 1.58 1.75
CA ILE A 67 11.37 3.03 1.76
C ILE A 67 12.00 3.63 0.49
N PHE A 68 11.16 4.00 -0.49
CA PHE A 68 11.60 4.54 -1.78
C PHE A 68 11.37 6.05 -1.91
N PRO A 69 12.41 6.87 -2.17
CA PRO A 69 12.24 8.30 -2.41
C PRO A 69 11.57 8.57 -3.77
N GLN A 70 10.72 9.60 -3.81
CA GLN A 70 10.04 10.07 -5.01
C GLN A 70 10.54 11.47 -5.43
N LYS A 71 10.35 11.83 -6.70
CA LYS A 71 10.87 13.08 -7.29
C LYS A 71 10.29 14.35 -6.68
N ASP A 72 9.09 14.27 -6.11
CA ASP A 72 8.37 15.36 -5.44
C ASP A 72 8.74 15.49 -3.94
N GLY A 73 9.65 14.64 -3.46
CA GLY A 73 10.11 14.62 -2.07
C GLY A 73 9.19 13.86 -1.11
N SER A 74 8.23 13.09 -1.61
CA SER A 74 7.54 12.05 -0.83
C SER A 74 8.31 10.74 -0.87
N TYR A 75 7.89 9.79 -0.04
CA TYR A 75 8.45 8.46 0.04
C TYR A 75 7.34 7.44 -0.13
N LEU A 76 7.55 6.43 -0.97
CA LEU A 76 6.71 5.25 -1.07
C LEU A 76 7.23 4.21 -0.08
N VAL A 77 6.39 3.78 0.84
CA VAL A 77 6.80 2.99 2.01
C VAL A 77 5.95 1.73 2.09
N ASP A 78 6.58 0.60 2.42
CA ASP A 78 5.87 -0.63 2.76
C ASP A 78 5.13 -0.49 4.09
N GLY A 79 3.89 -0.97 4.16
CA GLY A 79 3.14 -0.94 5.40
C GLY A 79 3.72 -1.84 6.50
N GLY A 80 4.60 -2.78 6.14
CA GLY A 80 5.33 -3.63 7.07
C GLY A 80 6.49 -2.95 7.82
N VAL A 81 6.98 -1.79 7.36
CA VAL A 81 8.16 -1.13 7.93
C VAL A 81 7.93 -0.74 9.40
N ASP A 82 8.94 -0.95 10.24
CA ASP A 82 8.94 -0.52 11.65
C ASP A 82 8.93 1.01 11.75
N ILE A 83 8.11 1.56 12.65
CA ILE A 83 7.97 3.00 12.83
C ILE A 83 9.30 3.64 13.28
N LYS A 84 10.13 2.94 14.05
CA LYS A 84 11.44 3.45 14.47
C LYS A 84 12.39 3.60 13.30
N ASP A 85 12.37 2.63 12.39
CA ASP A 85 13.17 2.69 11.17
C ASP A 85 12.68 3.83 10.27
N LEU A 86 11.36 4.02 10.15
CA LEU A 86 10.80 5.17 9.43
C LEU A 86 11.23 6.51 10.03
N ASN A 87 11.13 6.66 11.35
CA ASN A 87 11.55 7.88 12.04
C ASN A 87 13.02 8.18 11.78
N GLN A 88 13.89 7.15 11.82
CA GLN A 88 15.32 7.30 11.57
C GLN A 88 15.65 7.61 10.10
N THR A 89 15.01 6.92 9.15
CA THR A 89 15.30 7.04 7.71
C THR A 89 14.73 8.33 7.12
N LEU A 90 13.53 8.74 7.54
CA LEU A 90 12.82 9.88 6.97
C LEU A 90 12.98 11.18 7.78
N ASP A 91 13.65 11.13 8.93
CA ASP A 91 13.73 12.22 9.91
C ASP A 91 12.32 12.71 10.31
N VAL A 92 11.46 11.75 10.67
CA VAL A 92 10.08 11.98 11.12
C VAL A 92 9.88 11.55 12.56
N GLU A 93 8.82 12.03 13.18
CA GLU A 93 8.48 11.78 14.59
C GLU A 93 7.08 11.14 14.70
N LEU A 94 6.89 9.98 14.08
CA LEU A 94 5.65 9.21 14.21
C LEU A 94 5.57 8.53 15.60
N PRO A 95 4.35 8.29 16.14
CA PRO A 95 4.17 7.68 17.45
C PRO A 95 4.78 6.28 17.52
N THR A 96 5.59 6.05 18.56
CA THR A 96 6.18 4.73 18.84
C THR A 96 5.53 4.01 20.02
N ASP A 97 4.64 4.69 20.73
CA ASP A 97 3.86 4.12 21.83
C ASP A 97 2.59 3.49 21.23
N GLY A 98 2.66 2.21 20.88
CA GLY A 98 1.54 1.50 20.24
C GLY A 98 2.00 0.47 19.20
N PRO A 99 1.39 0.43 18.00
CA PRO A 99 1.74 -0.51 16.95
C PRO A 99 3.21 -0.34 16.54
N ARG A 100 3.84 -1.41 16.07
CA ARG A 100 5.24 -1.36 15.65
C ARG A 100 5.43 -0.95 14.20
N THR A 101 4.42 -1.16 13.36
CA THR A 101 4.52 -0.98 11.90
C THR A 101 3.66 0.17 11.41
N LEU A 102 3.99 0.70 10.23
CA LEU A 102 3.20 1.75 9.58
C LEU A 102 1.74 1.33 9.37
N SER A 103 1.49 0.11 8.90
CA SER A 103 0.13 -0.40 8.73
C SER A 103 -0.61 -0.45 10.07
N GLY A 104 0.03 -0.92 11.13
CA GLY A 104 -0.59 -1.00 12.45
C GLY A 104 -0.97 0.39 12.97
N LEU A 105 -0.07 1.36 12.86
CA LEU A 105 -0.31 2.75 13.26
C LEU A 105 -1.50 3.37 12.51
N ILE A 106 -1.54 3.20 11.20
CA ILE A 106 -2.62 3.74 10.36
C ILE A 106 -3.96 3.12 10.74
N ILE A 107 -4.01 1.80 10.91
CA ILE A 107 -5.25 1.08 11.26
C ILE A 107 -5.73 1.46 12.66
N GLU A 108 -4.83 1.62 13.63
CA GLU A 108 -5.19 2.07 14.97
C GLU A 108 -5.85 3.45 14.95
N ILE A 109 -5.31 4.39 14.16
CA ILE A 109 -5.84 5.75 14.07
C ILE A 109 -7.18 5.80 13.32
N LEU A 110 -7.33 5.00 12.28
CA LEU A 110 -8.54 4.99 11.47
C LEU A 110 -9.66 4.10 12.05
N GLU A 111 -9.32 3.21 12.98
CA GLU A 111 -10.18 2.15 13.54
C GLU A 111 -10.83 1.25 12.46
N THR A 112 -10.37 1.36 11.23
CA THR A 112 -10.90 0.67 10.05
C THR A 112 -9.86 0.63 8.94
N ILE A 113 -10.12 -0.20 7.95
CA ILE A 113 -9.27 -0.35 6.78
C ILE A 113 -9.98 0.33 5.62
N PRO A 114 -9.40 1.39 5.07
CA PRO A 114 -10.08 2.17 4.06
C PRO A 114 -10.17 1.39 2.74
N GLU A 115 -11.38 1.31 2.19
CA GLU A 115 -11.67 0.68 0.90
C GLU A 115 -11.25 1.53 -0.30
N ALA A 116 -10.82 2.78 -0.06
CA ALA A 116 -10.43 3.74 -1.09
C ALA A 116 -9.13 4.44 -0.69
N ASN A 117 -8.47 5.05 -1.68
CA ASN A 117 -7.29 5.88 -1.45
C ASN A 117 -7.68 7.10 -0.62
N ILE A 118 -7.38 7.06 0.68
CA ILE A 118 -7.55 8.18 1.59
C ILE A 118 -6.19 8.69 2.06
N SER A 119 -6.18 9.92 2.58
CA SER A 119 -5.03 10.47 3.26
C SER A 119 -5.37 10.78 4.71
N VAL A 120 -4.44 10.46 5.61
CA VAL A 120 -4.52 10.76 7.04
C VAL A 120 -3.35 11.67 7.41
N LEU A 121 -3.56 12.54 8.41
CA LEU A 121 -2.51 13.38 8.96
C LEU A 121 -2.11 12.83 10.33
N ILE A 122 -0.90 12.28 10.43
CA ILE A 122 -0.39 11.69 11.67
C ILE A 122 0.80 12.54 12.11
N ASP A 123 0.70 13.18 13.28
CA ASP A 123 1.70 14.10 13.83
C ASP A 123 2.22 15.18 12.87
N GLY A 124 1.34 15.61 11.96
CA GLY A 124 1.64 16.64 10.97
C GLY A 124 2.29 16.12 9.69
N TYR A 125 2.42 14.79 9.53
CA TYR A 125 2.88 14.13 8.32
C TYR A 125 1.68 13.60 7.52
N PRO A 126 1.43 14.11 6.30
CA PRO A 126 0.42 13.53 5.43
C PRO A 126 0.88 12.14 4.99
N ILE A 127 0.00 11.16 5.18
CA ILE A 127 0.18 9.78 4.75
C ILE A 127 -1.00 9.39 3.86
N GLU A 128 -0.70 9.08 2.61
CA GLU A 128 -1.69 8.62 1.61
C GLU A 128 -1.61 7.11 1.50
N ILE A 129 -2.76 6.44 1.66
CA ILE A 129 -2.87 4.99 1.54
C ILE A 129 -3.06 4.66 0.06
N LEU A 130 -2.13 3.89 -0.51
CA LEU A 130 -2.09 3.60 -1.93
C LEU A 130 -2.57 2.19 -2.26
N HIS A 131 -2.28 1.23 -1.37
CA HIS A 131 -2.68 -0.14 -1.55
C HIS A 131 -2.96 -0.82 -0.22
N THR A 132 -4.09 -1.53 -0.16
CA THR A 132 -4.52 -2.35 0.97
C THR A 132 -4.80 -3.75 0.48
N LYS A 133 -4.36 -4.76 1.22
CA LYS A 133 -4.59 -6.18 0.90
C LYS A 133 -4.65 -6.96 2.21
N ASP A 134 -5.53 -7.96 2.29
CA ASP A 134 -5.68 -8.86 3.45
C ASP A 134 -5.81 -8.14 4.79
N ASN A 135 -6.62 -7.08 4.83
CA ASN A 135 -6.80 -6.25 6.01
C ASN A 135 -5.48 -5.61 6.52
N MET A 136 -4.58 -5.26 5.61
CA MET A 136 -3.36 -4.53 5.91
C MET A 136 -3.12 -3.42 4.89
N ILE A 137 -2.48 -2.34 5.33
CA ILE A 137 -1.87 -1.37 4.42
C ILE A 137 -0.61 -2.02 3.86
N LYS A 138 -0.50 -2.17 2.54
CA LYS A 138 0.68 -2.72 1.88
C LYS A 138 1.63 -1.63 1.42
N LYS A 139 1.08 -0.53 0.88
CA LYS A 139 1.87 0.62 0.44
C LYS A 139 1.21 1.93 0.87
N ALA A 140 2.02 2.84 1.38
CA ALA A 140 1.62 4.19 1.70
C ALA A 140 2.64 5.20 1.17
N ARG A 141 2.21 6.43 0.94
CA ARG A 141 3.06 7.56 0.59
C ARG A 141 3.14 8.53 1.75
N ILE A 142 4.35 8.80 2.24
CA ILE A 142 4.60 9.76 3.32
C ILE A 142 5.20 11.04 2.73
N GLN A 143 4.76 12.19 3.22
CA GLN A 143 5.27 13.50 2.83
C GLN A 143 5.95 14.24 4.01
N PRO A 144 7.23 13.97 4.31
CA PRO A 144 7.92 14.54 5.49
C PRO A 144 7.96 16.07 5.49
N ASN A 145 8.20 16.66 4.32
CA ASN A 145 8.45 18.09 4.14
C ASN A 145 7.20 18.98 4.27
N LEU A 146 6.01 18.40 4.43
CA LEU A 146 4.77 19.15 4.55
C LEU A 146 4.46 19.61 5.98
N ARG A 147 5.06 18.98 7.02
CA ARG A 147 4.92 19.41 8.42
C ARG A 147 5.32 20.89 8.62
N ALA A 148 6.47 21.30 8.06
CA ALA A 148 6.96 22.67 8.13
C ALA A 148 6.06 23.69 7.40
N LYS A 149 5.43 23.30 6.28
CA LYS A 149 4.50 24.16 5.53
C LYS A 149 3.15 24.32 6.23
N ILE A 150 2.67 23.28 6.93
CA ILE A 150 1.43 23.33 7.71
C ILE A 150 1.61 24.20 8.95
N ILE A 151 2.70 24.02 9.70
CA ILE A 151 3.01 24.83 10.91
C ILE A 151 3.19 26.32 10.56
N SER A 152 3.91 26.64 9.48
CA SER A 152 4.12 28.03 9.03
C SER A 152 2.85 28.71 8.49
N LYS A 153 1.84 27.95 8.04
CA LYS A 153 0.52 28.50 7.70
C LYS A 153 -0.36 28.76 8.93
N ARG A 154 -0.36 27.89 9.94
CA ARG A 154 -1.13 28.12 11.18
C ARG A 154 -0.66 29.37 11.94
N ASN A 155 0.64 29.60 12.01
CA ASN A 155 1.19 30.75 12.75
C ASN A 155 0.87 32.13 12.14
N ARG A 156 0.42 32.19 10.87
CA ARG A 156 0.03 33.44 10.21
C ARG A 156 -1.38 33.92 10.55
N TYR A 157 -2.18 33.11 11.26
CA TYR A 157 -3.54 33.45 11.65
C TYR A 157 -3.75 33.50 13.17
N SER A 158 -2.67 33.55 13.95
CA SER A 158 -2.78 33.80 15.40
C SER A 158 -3.13 35.28 15.59
N VAL A 159 -4.39 35.55 15.95
CA VAL A 159 -4.85 36.88 16.34
C VAL A 159 -4.22 37.20 17.69
N PRO A 160 -3.46 38.31 17.85
CA PRO A 160 -2.90 38.66 19.15
C PRO A 160 -4.03 38.97 20.13
N SER A 161 -3.89 38.44 21.36
CA SER A 161 -4.78 38.71 22.50
C SER A 161 -4.76 40.17 22.94
#